data_AF-C7N6R7-F1
#
_entry.id   AF-C7N6R7-F1
#
_cell.length_a   1.000
_cell.length_b   1.000
_cell.length_c   1.000
_cell.angle_alpha   90.00
_cell.angle_beta   90.00
_cell.angle_gamma   90.00
#
_symmetry.space_group_name_H-M   'P 1'
#
loop_
_entity.id
_entity.type
_entity.pdbx_description
1 polymer ?
#
loop_
_entity_poly.entity_id
_entity_poly.type
_entity_poly.pdbx_seq_one_letter_code
_entity_poly.pdbx_strand_id
1 'polypeptide(L)' 'MNNMGTLNDALFRELERLESAEGDGLQREVERAKAVADLAGKVIDNARTSLQAVRLQREAEDGVAASVSVPRFLMGE' A
#
# COMPACT_ATOMS: atom_id res chain seq x y z
N MET A 1 -2.13 -10.96 6.99
CA MET A 1 -2.84 -10.76 5.71
C MET A 1 -2.26 -9.52 5.06
N ASN A 2 -2.06 -9.47 3.73
CA ASN A 2 -1.36 -8.36 3.06
C ASN A 2 -2.37 -7.56 2.21
N ASN A 3 -3.05 -6.61 2.85
CA ASN A 3 -4.01 -5.70 2.23
C ASN A 3 -3.69 -4.24 2.61
N MET A 4 -4.41 -3.27 2.02
CA MET A 4 -4.20 -1.84 2.30
C MET A 4 -4.42 -1.44 3.76
N GLY A 5 -5.36 -2.09 4.46
CA GLY A 5 -5.56 -1.89 5.90
C GLY A 5 -4.32 -2.29 6.70
N THR A 6 -3.78 -3.48 6.43
CA THR A 6 -2.57 -3.96 7.11
C THR A 6 -1.31 -3.15 6.79
N LEU A 7 -1.24 -2.53 5.61
CA LEU A 7 -0.17 -1.58 5.28
C LEU A 7 -0.30 -0.30 6.11
N ASN A 8 -1.52 0.22 6.24
CA ASN A 8 -1.80 1.40 7.04
C ASN A 8 -1.48 1.17 8.54
N ASP A 9 -1.88 0.02 9.08
CA ASP A 9 -1.54 -0.39 10.44
C ASP A 9 -0.02 -0.50 10.66
N ALA A 10 0.70 -1.03 9.67
CA ALA A 10 2.15 -1.12 9.72
C ALA A 10 2.80 0.27 9.73
N LEU A 11 2.31 1.21 8.90
CA LEU A 11 2.82 2.59 8.87
C LEU A 11 2.58 3.32 10.20
N PHE A 12 1.42 3.16 10.80
CA PHE A 12 1.14 3.76 12.10
C PHE A 12 1.97 3.17 13.23
N ARG A 13 2.17 1.84 13.24
CA ARG A 13 3.08 1.20 14.21
C ARG A 13 4.51 1.71 14.07
N GLU A 14 4.95 1.97 12.85
CA GLU A 14 6.26 2.54 12.58
C GLU A 14 6.39 3.98 13.08
N LEU A 15 5.32 4.76 13.01
CA LEU A 15 5.25 6.10 13.60
C LEU A 15 5.37 6.05 15.13
N GLU A 16 4.58 5.21 15.80
CA GLU A 16 4.62 5.05 17.27
C GLU A 16 6.01 4.62 17.76
N ARG A 17 6.67 3.76 17.01
CA ARG A 17 8.04 3.32 17.31
C ARG A 17 9.06 4.44 17.17
N LEU A 18 8.92 5.27 16.15
CA LEU A 18 9.79 6.42 15.94
C LEU A 18 9.61 7.46 17.06
N GLU A 19 8.38 7.69 17.50
CA GLU A 19 8.07 8.60 18.62
C GLU A 19 8.64 8.10 19.95
N SER A 20 8.74 6.78 20.13
CA SER A 20 9.27 6.15 21.34
C SER A 20 10.79 5.92 21.31
N ALA A 21 11.47 6.29 20.23
CA ALA A 21 12.87 5.98 20.01
C ALA A 21 13.81 7.07 20.54
N GLU A 22 14.83 6.68 21.29
CA GLU A 22 15.83 7.60 21.84
C GLU A 22 17.26 7.07 21.68
N GLY A 23 18.23 7.97 21.80
CA GLY A 23 19.66 7.65 21.76
C GLY A 23 20.08 6.92 20.48
N ASP A 24 20.97 5.94 20.62
CA ASP A 24 21.50 5.16 19.48
C ASP A 24 20.42 4.32 18.77
N GLY A 25 19.26 4.11 19.39
CA GLY A 25 18.12 3.43 18.80
C GLY A 25 17.43 4.28 17.73
N LEU A 26 17.35 5.60 17.92
CA LEU A 26 16.63 6.52 17.04
C LEU A 26 17.11 6.44 15.59
N GLN A 27 18.42 6.37 15.37
CA GLN A 27 19.00 6.29 14.04
C GLN A 27 18.52 5.04 13.28
N ARG A 28 18.44 3.88 13.95
CA ARG A 28 17.96 2.63 13.36
C ARG A 28 16.46 2.68 13.07
N GLU A 29 15.69 3.33 13.95
CA GLU A 29 14.26 3.51 13.77
C GLU A 29 13.95 4.44 12.59
N VAL A 30 14.74 5.50 12.41
CA VAL A 30 14.68 6.39 11.24
C VAL A 30 14.98 5.64 9.93
N GLU A 31 16.04 4.84 9.88
CA GLU A 31 16.40 4.08 8.68
C GLU A 31 15.32 3.08 8.27
N ARG A 32 14.75 2.38 9.25
CA ARG A 32 13.68 1.45 8.98
C ARG A 32 12.39 2.17 8.58
N ALA A 33 12.04 3.27 9.24
CA ALA A 33 10.86 4.07 8.87
C ALA A 33 10.94 4.53 7.40
N LYS A 34 12.13 4.96 6.95
CA LYS A 34 12.38 5.26 5.52
C LYS A 34 12.15 4.05 4.62
N ALA A 35 12.71 2.90 4.96
CA ALA A 35 12.54 1.68 4.17
C ALA A 35 11.07 1.23 4.08
N VAL A 36 10.31 1.36 5.17
CA VAL A 36 8.87 1.04 5.19
C VAL A 36 8.07 2.04 4.38
N ALA A 37 8.37 3.34 4.48
CA ALA A 37 7.73 4.38 3.68
C ALA A 37 7.98 4.18 2.16
N ASP A 38 9.21 3.83 1.79
CA ASP A 38 9.56 3.54 0.39
C ASP A 38 8.81 2.31 -0.15
N LEU A 39 8.69 1.25 0.66
CA LEU A 39 7.92 0.07 0.29
C LEU A 39 6.43 0.40 0.16
N ALA A 40 5.88 1.17 1.09
CA ALA A 40 4.49 1.61 1.06
C ALA A 40 4.18 2.42 -0.21
N GLY A 41 5.08 3.33 -0.61
CA GLY A 41 4.96 4.07 -1.86
C GLY A 41 4.82 3.15 -3.08
N LYS A 42 5.68 2.13 -3.19
CA LYS A 42 5.62 1.15 -4.28
C LYS A 42 4.32 0.34 -4.29
N VAL A 43 3.80 -0.02 -3.11
CA VAL A 43 2.51 -0.74 -2.98
C VAL A 43 1.35 0.14 -3.44
N ILE A 44 1.35 1.42 -3.06
CA ILE A 44 0.34 2.40 -3.48
C ILE A 44 0.39 2.62 -4.99
N ASP A 45 1.58 2.72 -5.58
CA ASP A 45 1.72 2.87 -7.04
C ASP A 45 1.21 1.65 -7.81
N ASN A 46 1.47 0.44 -7.29
CA ASN A 46 0.90 -0.79 -7.85
C ASN A 46 -0.63 -0.81 -7.74
N ALA A 47 -1.18 -0.34 -6.63
CA ALA A 47 -2.63 -0.22 -6.45
C ALA A 47 -3.25 0.80 -7.41
N ARG A 48 -2.63 1.96 -7.60
CA ARG A 48 -3.06 2.96 -8.57
C ARG A 48 -3.06 2.37 -9.97
N THR A 49 -2.01 1.64 -10.35
CA THR A 49 -1.91 0.94 -11.63
C THR A 49 -3.04 -0.07 -11.80
N SER A 50 -3.32 -0.87 -10.76
CA SER A 50 -4.42 -1.85 -10.77
C SER A 50 -5.79 -1.18 -10.92
N LEU A 51 -6.03 -0.08 -10.19
CA LEU A 51 -7.27 0.70 -10.29
C LEU A 51 -7.42 1.35 -11.67
N GLN A 52 -6.33 1.83 -12.27
CA GLN A 52 -6.34 2.35 -13.64
C GLN A 52 -6.70 1.25 -14.65
N ALA A 53 -6.15 0.04 -14.51
CA ALA A 53 -6.52 -1.09 -15.37
C ALA A 53 -8.02 -1.43 -15.25
N VAL A 54 -8.56 -1.43 -14.02
CA VAL A 54 -10.01 -1.63 -13.79
C VAL A 54 -10.84 -0.51 -14.42
N ARG A 55 -10.42 0.77 -14.29
CA ARG A 55 -11.11 1.92 -14.90
C ARG A 55 -11.12 1.84 -16.43
N LEU A 56 -9.95 1.60 -17.03
CA LEU A 56 -9.82 1.47 -18.49
C LEU A 56 -10.69 0.33 -19.02
N GLN A 57 -10.78 -0.77 -18.28
CA GLN A 57 -11.70 -1.84 -18.64
C GLN A 57 -13.16 -1.38 -18.54
N ARG A 58 -13.59 -0.75 -17.44
CA ARG A 58 -14.97 -0.26 -17.31
C ARG A 58 -15.35 0.70 -18.44
N GLU A 59 -14.43 1.60 -18.80
CA GLU A 59 -14.57 2.49 -19.95
C GLU A 59 -14.66 1.71 -21.28
N ALA A 60 -13.97 0.57 -21.39
CA ALA A 60 -14.08 -0.34 -22.53
C ALA A 60 -15.33 -1.25 -22.49
N GLU A 61 -15.90 -1.56 -21.31
CA GLU A 61 -17.12 -2.35 -21.14
C GLU A 61 -18.37 -1.62 -21.64
N ASP A 62 -18.37 -0.28 -21.63
CA ASP A 62 -19.35 0.53 -22.38
C ASP A 62 -19.30 0.24 -23.91
N GLY A 63 -18.28 -0.50 -24.38
CA GLY A 63 -18.08 -0.93 -25.76
C GLY A 63 -17.95 -2.44 -26.04
N VAL A 64 -17.84 -3.33 -25.04
CA VAL A 64 -18.06 -4.81 -25.06
C VAL A 64 -17.41 -5.44 -23.80
N ALA A 65 -18.19 -6.28 -23.10
CA ALA A 65 -17.90 -6.86 -21.80
C ALA A 65 -16.55 -7.61 -21.69
N ALA A 66 -15.79 -7.30 -20.65
CA ALA A 66 -14.69 -8.14 -20.17
C ALA A 66 -14.70 -8.10 -18.65
N SER A 67 -14.86 -9.24 -17.99
CA SER A 67 -14.85 -9.33 -16.52
C SER A 67 -13.42 -9.19 -15.97
N VAL A 68 -13.04 -8.07 -15.32
CA VAL A 68 -11.83 -8.02 -14.47
C VAL A 68 -12.13 -8.50 -13.06
N SER A 69 -11.30 -9.44 -12.62
CA SER A 69 -11.10 -9.77 -11.21
C SER A 69 -10.30 -8.64 -10.55
N VAL A 70 -10.92 -7.92 -9.62
CA VAL A 70 -10.21 -6.95 -8.76
C VAL A 70 -9.12 -7.71 -7.99
N PRO A 71 -7.84 -7.27 -8.04
CA PRO A 71 -6.77 -7.92 -7.31
C PRO A 71 -7.05 -8.01 -5.80
N ARG A 72 -6.93 -9.22 -5.23
CA ARG A 72 -7.27 -9.51 -3.82
C ARG A 72 -6.60 -8.59 -2.79
N PHE A 73 -5.41 -8.04 -3.07
CA PHE A 73 -4.71 -7.16 -2.14
C PHE A 73 -5.41 -5.80 -1.91
N LEU A 74 -6.31 -5.39 -2.81
CA LEU A 74 -7.11 -4.18 -2.67
C LEU A 74 -8.38 -4.41 -1.83
N MET A 75 -8.85 -5.65 -1.75
CA MET A 75 -10.20 -5.97 -1.27
C MET A 75 -10.25 -6.35 0.21
N GLY A 76 -9.10 -6.59 0.85
CA GLY A 76 -8.98 -6.89 2.28
C GLY A 76 -10.04 -7.86 2.81
N GLU A 77 -9.82 -9.17 2.67
CA GLU A 77 -10.75 -10.15 3.24
C GLU A 77 -10.75 -10.16 4.78
#